data_AF-A0A2V4YBX2-F1
#
_entry.id   AF-A0A2V4YBX2-F1
#
_cell.length_a   1.000
_cell.length_b   1.000
_cell.length_c   1.000
_cell.angle_alpha   90.00
_cell.angle_beta   90.00
_cell.angle_gamma   90.00
#
_symmetry.space_group_name_H-M   'P 1'
#
loop_
_entity.id
_entity.type
_entity.pdbx_description
1 polymer ?
#
loop_
_entity_poly.entity_id
_entity_poly.type
_entity_poly.pdbx_seq_one_letter_code
_entity_poly.pdbx_strand_id
1 'polypeptide(L)' 'MPTSDYWFTVEYDEPLTGERKEFKAHFTLKR' A
#
# COMPACT_ATOMS: atom_id res chain seq x y z
N MET A 1 -11.46 15.47 14.64
CA MET A 1 -10.41 15.33 13.61
C MET A 1 -10.92 14.27 12.65
N PRO A 2 -11.10 14.57 11.36
CA PRO A 2 -11.55 13.55 10.41
C PRO A 2 -10.54 12.41 10.46
N THR A 3 -11.06 11.20 10.72
CA THR A 3 -10.33 9.94 10.63
C THR A 3 -9.59 9.94 9.30
N SER A 4 -8.27 10.14 9.35
CA SER A 4 -7.49 10.35 8.14
C SER A 4 -7.20 8.96 7.56
N ASP A 5 -8.06 8.51 6.67
CA ASP A 5 -7.90 7.26 5.92
C ASP A 5 -6.82 7.48 4.85
N TYR A 6 -5.63 6.94 5.10
CA TYR A 6 -4.49 7.05 4.19
C TYR A 6 -4.42 5.81 3.32
N TRP A 7 -4.25 6.02 2.02
CA TRP A 7 -4.02 4.97 1.03
C TRP A 7 -2.54 4.98 0.65
N PHE A 8 -1.91 3.81 0.62
CA PHE A 8 -0.58 3.66 0.07
C PHE A 8 -0.52 2.53 -0.95
N THR A 9 0.26 2.78 -1.98
CA THR A 9 0.52 1.88 -3.10
C THR A 9 1.99 1.52 -3.06
N VAL A 10 2.30 0.23 -2.95
CA VAL A 10 3.67 -0.29 -3.06
C VAL A 10 3.75 -1.05 -4.36
N GLU A 11 4.58 -0.56 -5.26
CA GLU A 11 4.97 -1.30 -6.45
C GLU A 11 6.27 -2.02 -6.12
N TYR A 12 6.28 -3.35 -6.23
CA TYR A 12 7.49 -4.14 -6.06
C TYR A 12 7.67 -5.07 -7.25
N ASP A 13 8.93 -5.21 -7.65
CA ASP A 13 9.34 -6.19 -8.64
C ASP A 13 9.63 -7.48 -7.89
N GLU A 14 8.87 -8.53 -8.17
CA GLU A 14 8.99 -9.80 -7.49
C GLU A 14 10.23 -10.52 -8.06
N PRO A 15 11.35 -10.62 -7.32
CA PRO A 15 12.64 -11.03 -7.90
C PRO A 15 12.67 -12.51 -8.32
N LEU A 16 11.67 -13.29 -7.91
CA LEU A 16 11.55 -14.72 -8.21
C LEU A 16 10.90 -14.98 -9.57
N THR A 17 9.98 -14.11 -10.00
CA THR A 17 9.18 -14.26 -11.22
C THR A 17 9.42 -13.13 -12.23
N GLY A 18 10.04 -12.03 -11.80
CA GLY A 18 10.19 -10.80 -12.60
C GLY A 18 8.85 -10.11 -12.87
N GLU A 19 7.79 -10.48 -12.14
CA GLU A 19 6.49 -9.84 -12.27
C GLU A 19 6.42 -8.61 -11.36
N ARG A 20 6.00 -7.50 -11.96
CA ARG A 20 5.77 -6.24 -11.26
C ARG A 20 4.40 -6.31 -10.59
N LYS A 21 4.36 -6.35 -9.26
CA LYS A 21 3.13 -6.37 -8.49
C LYS A 21 2.86 -5.03 -7.83
N GLU A 22 1.61 -4.61 -7.90
CA GLU A 22 1.08 -3.46 -7.18
C GLU A 22 0.32 -3.94 -5.94
N PHE A 23 0.72 -3.47 -4.76
CA PHE A 23 0.02 -3.71 -3.51
C PHE A 23 -0.63 -2.39 -3.05
N LYS A 24 -1.96 -2.36 -2.98
CA LYS A 24 -2.71 -1.19 -2.51
C LYS A 24 -3.31 -1.51 -1.16
N ALA A 25 -2.96 -0.76 -0.13
CA ALA A 25 -3.50 -0.92 1.20
C ALA A 25 -3.90 0.44 1.78
N HIS A 26 -4.94 0.45 2.61
CA HIS A 26 -5.31 1.63 3.38
C HIS A 26 -5.01 1.39 4.86
N PHE A 27 -4.57 2.43 5.54
CA PHE A 27 -4.45 2.42 6.99
C PHE A 27 -5.11 3.67 7.55
N THR A 28 -5.73 3.48 8.70
CA THR A 28 -6.41 4.55 9.41
C THR A 28 -5.59 4.88 10.65
N LEU A 29 -5.08 6.12 10.74
CA LEU A 29 -4.36 6.55 11.92
C LEU A 29 -5.36 6.88 13.04
N LYS A 30 -5.52 5.97 14.01
CA LYS A 30 -6.29 6.23 15.23
C LYS A 30 -5.40 6.93 16.26
N ARG A 31 -5.84 8.12 16.70
CA ARG A 31 -5.23 8.87 17.81
C ARG A 31 -5.74 8.35 19.14
#